data_AF-A0A447JJP0-F1
#
_entry.id   AF-A0A447JJP0-F1
#
_cell.length_a   1.000
_cell.length_b   1.000
_cell.length_c   1.000
_cell.angle_alpha   90.00
_cell.angle_beta   90.00
_cell.angle_gamma   90.00
#
_symmetry.space_group_name_H-M   'P 1'
#
loop_
_entity.id
_entity.type
_entity.pdbx_description
1 polymer ?
#
loop_
_entity_poly.entity_id
_entity_poly.type
_entity_poly.pdbx_seq_one_letter_code
_entity_poly.pdbx_strand_id
1 'polypeptide(L)'
;MICLKVHGGIGEIFTVTQQADKFFPATQFHWSWTESTVPVLMIGFLFANIQQFTASQDVVQRYIVTDSIEETKKTLLTNAKLVAVIPVFFFAIGSALFVYYQQHPQLLPAGFNTGGILPLFVVTEMPVGIAGLIIAAIFAAAQSSISSSLNSISSCFNSDIYQRLSHKKKNARKPY
;
A
#
# COMPACT_ATOMS: atom_id res chain seq x y z
N MET A 1 -20.38 -0.45 1.49
CA MET A 1 -21.04 -0.80 2.76
C MET A 1 -20.92 0.32 3.80
N ILE A 2 -19.72 0.87 4.05
CA ILE A 2 -19.57 2.08 4.89
C ILE A 2 -20.43 3.25 4.40
N CYS A 3 -20.49 3.47 3.08
CA CYS A 3 -21.31 4.52 2.49
C CYS A 3 -22.83 4.30 2.65
N LEU A 4 -23.27 3.11 3.10
CA LEU A 4 -24.68 2.87 3.45
C LEU A 4 -24.95 3.16 4.93
N LYS A 5 -23.91 3.17 5.76
CA LYS A 5 -24.00 3.48 7.20
C LYS A 5 -23.77 4.96 7.51
N VAL A 6 -23.21 5.73 6.56
CA VAL A 6 -23.11 7.18 6.65
C VAL A 6 -24.44 7.79 6.19
N HIS A 7 -25.06 8.60 7.03
CA HIS A 7 -26.25 9.37 6.65
C HIS A 7 -25.87 10.32 5.52
N GLY A 8 -26.60 10.27 4.39
CA GLY A 8 -26.29 11.02 3.16
C GLY A 8 -25.29 10.33 2.19
N GLY A 9 -24.74 9.18 2.57
CA GLY A 9 -23.97 8.30 1.70
C GLY A 9 -22.71 8.91 1.09
N ILE A 10 -22.38 8.52 -0.16
CA ILE A 10 -21.12 8.95 -0.82
C ILE A 10 -21.07 10.47 -1.04
N GLY A 11 -22.21 11.09 -1.37
CA GLY A 11 -22.29 12.54 -1.58
C GLY A 11 -21.97 13.32 -0.31
N GLU A 12 -22.47 12.86 0.83
CA GLU A 12 -22.14 13.44 2.13
C GLU A 12 -20.66 13.25 2.48
N ILE A 13 -20.13 12.03 2.26
CA ILE A 13 -18.70 11.75 2.51
C ILE A 13 -17.82 12.75 1.74
N PHE A 14 -18.11 12.97 0.47
CA PHE A 14 -17.37 13.92 -0.35
C PHE A 14 -17.52 15.35 0.18
N THR A 15 -18.76 15.77 0.46
CA THR A 15 -19.08 17.13 0.89
C THR A 15 -18.41 17.49 2.22
N VAL A 16 -18.56 16.64 3.24
CA VAL A 16 -17.97 16.87 4.57
C VAL A 16 -16.44 16.81 4.52
N THR A 17 -15.86 15.89 3.75
CA THR A 17 -14.40 15.80 3.57
C THR A 17 -13.85 17.05 2.88
N GLN A 18 -14.56 17.57 1.87
CA GLN A 18 -14.19 18.80 1.17
C GLN A 18 -14.33 20.03 2.07
N GLN A 19 -15.43 20.15 2.81
CA GLN A 19 -15.67 21.26 3.75
C GLN A 19 -14.62 21.30 4.87
N ALA A 20 -14.14 20.13 5.30
CA ALA A 20 -13.07 20.01 6.29
C ALA A 20 -11.65 20.19 5.72
N ASP A 21 -11.51 20.55 4.43
CA ASP A 21 -10.25 20.75 3.71
C ASP A 21 -9.29 19.54 3.79
N LYS A 22 -9.82 18.32 3.71
CA LYS A 22 -9.05 17.07 3.94
C LYS A 22 -8.62 16.33 2.66
N PHE A 23 -8.88 16.88 1.47
CA PHE A 23 -8.39 16.30 0.22
C PHE A 23 -6.99 16.82 -0.13
N PHE A 24 -6.92 18.08 -0.57
CA PHE A 24 -5.67 18.73 -0.98
C PHE A 24 -5.64 20.16 -0.43
N PRO A 25 -5.44 20.32 0.89
CA PRO A 25 -5.45 21.64 1.52
C PRO A 25 -4.39 22.55 0.92
N ALA A 26 -4.79 23.76 0.50
CA ALA A 26 -3.90 24.73 -0.13
C ALA A 26 -2.74 25.13 0.80
N THR A 27 -2.94 25.03 2.11
CA THR A 27 -1.92 25.28 3.15
C THR A 27 -0.73 24.33 3.04
N GLN A 28 -0.87 23.15 2.41
CA GLN A 28 0.22 22.20 2.22
C GLN A 28 1.06 22.42 0.95
N PHE A 29 0.73 23.44 0.14
CA PHE A 29 1.46 23.78 -1.09
C PHE A 29 2.52 24.85 -0.82
N HIS A 30 3.44 24.54 0.08
CA HIS A 30 4.59 25.41 0.38
C HIS A 30 5.85 24.56 0.57
N TRP A 31 7.01 25.21 0.40
CA TRP A 31 8.29 24.57 0.68
C TRP A 31 8.54 24.48 2.19
N SER A 32 9.00 23.32 2.66
CA SER A 32 9.42 23.12 4.05
C SER A 32 10.65 22.21 4.09
N TRP A 33 11.48 22.39 5.12
CA TRP A 33 12.62 21.51 5.39
C TRP A 33 12.32 20.49 6.48
N THR A 34 11.23 20.67 7.22
CA THR A 34 10.89 19.88 8.41
C THR A 34 9.53 19.20 8.30
N GLU A 35 8.64 19.72 7.46
CA GLU A 35 7.27 19.23 7.33
C GLU A 35 7.06 18.41 6.06
N SER A 36 6.12 17.48 6.12
CA SER A 36 5.71 16.64 4.98
C SER A 36 4.70 17.37 4.08
N THR A 37 5.11 18.49 3.49
CA THR A 37 4.28 19.28 2.57
C THR A 37 4.24 18.64 1.18
N VAL A 38 3.34 19.10 0.29
CA VAL A 38 3.17 18.50 -1.05
C VAL A 38 4.48 18.47 -1.85
N PRO A 39 5.25 19.56 -2.00
CA PRO A 39 6.52 19.52 -2.74
C PRO A 39 7.55 18.56 -2.13
N VAL A 40 7.65 18.51 -0.80
CA VAL A 40 8.58 17.63 -0.08
C VAL A 40 8.21 16.17 -0.31
N LEU A 41 6.92 15.83 -0.16
CA LEU A 41 6.41 14.49 -0.41
C LEU A 41 6.58 14.08 -1.88
N MET A 42 6.37 14.98 -2.85
CA MET A 42 6.59 14.66 -4.27
C MET A 42 8.04 14.26 -4.55
N ILE A 43 9.01 15.01 -4.01
CA ILE A 43 10.44 14.67 -4.14
C ILE A 43 10.72 13.36 -3.41
N GLY A 44 10.28 13.22 -2.17
CA GLY A 44 10.47 12.00 -1.38
C GLY A 44 9.92 10.76 -2.06
N PHE A 45 8.67 10.82 -2.54
CA PHE A 45 8.06 9.73 -3.30
C PHE A 45 8.74 9.49 -4.64
N LEU A 46 9.22 10.50 -5.35
CA LEU A 46 9.98 10.29 -6.59
C LEU A 46 11.21 9.41 -6.33
N PHE A 47 12.04 9.77 -5.35
CA PHE A 47 13.24 8.99 -5.01
C PHE A 47 12.90 7.63 -4.41
N ALA A 48 11.89 7.52 -3.56
CA ALA A 48 11.42 6.25 -3.02
C ALA A 48 10.93 5.31 -4.13
N ASN A 49 10.19 5.82 -5.13
CA ASN A 49 9.75 5.02 -6.26
C ASN A 49 10.92 4.60 -7.17
N ILE A 50 11.88 5.49 -7.44
CA ILE A 50 13.10 5.12 -8.18
C ILE A 50 13.80 3.98 -7.44
N GLN A 51 14.03 4.10 -6.13
CA GLN A 51 14.65 3.06 -5.32
C GLN A 51 13.84 1.75 -5.38
N GLN A 52 12.53 1.79 -5.17
CA GLN A 52 11.66 0.61 -5.17
C GLN A 52 11.66 -0.13 -6.51
N PHE A 53 11.61 0.58 -7.64
CA PHE A 53 11.46 -0.03 -8.97
C PHE A 53 12.77 -0.34 -9.68
N THR A 54 13.90 0.22 -9.23
CA THR A 54 15.21 0.05 -9.88
C THR A 54 16.28 -0.60 -9.01
N ALA A 55 16.22 -0.42 -7.69
CA ALA A 55 17.27 -0.83 -6.77
C ALA A 55 16.79 -1.84 -5.71
N SER A 56 15.51 -2.21 -5.71
CA SER A 56 14.94 -3.15 -4.74
C SER A 56 14.72 -4.52 -5.37
N GLN A 57 15.38 -5.54 -4.81
CA GLN A 57 15.40 -6.89 -5.40
C GLN A 57 14.01 -7.55 -5.41
N ASP A 58 13.14 -7.25 -4.45
CA ASP A 58 11.77 -7.76 -4.37
C ASP A 58 10.88 -7.35 -5.55
N VAL A 59 11.24 -6.26 -6.22
CA VAL A 59 10.58 -5.81 -7.45
C VAL A 59 11.41 -6.16 -8.68
N VAL A 60 12.72 -5.89 -8.68
CA VAL A 60 13.59 -6.13 -9.85
C VAL A 60 13.61 -7.59 -10.26
N GLN A 61 13.53 -8.52 -9.29
CA GLN A 61 13.45 -9.95 -9.57
C GLN A 61 12.21 -10.33 -10.41
N ARG A 62 11.13 -9.54 -10.37
CA ARG A 62 9.93 -9.79 -11.19
C ARG A 62 10.14 -9.49 -12.68
N TYR A 63 11.18 -8.72 -13.02
CA TYR A 63 11.47 -8.38 -14.42
C TYR A 63 12.20 -9.50 -15.16
N ILE A 64 12.88 -10.40 -14.42
CA ILE A 64 13.72 -11.46 -14.99
C ILE A 64 13.07 -12.85 -14.96
N VAL A 65 11.85 -12.97 -14.41
CA VAL A 65 11.08 -14.22 -14.37
C VAL A 65 10.13 -14.39 -15.56
N THR A 66 10.01 -13.37 -16.41
CA THR A 66 9.17 -13.40 -17.62
C THR A 66 9.97 -13.88 -18.83
N ASP A 67 9.35 -14.66 -19.72
CA ASP A 67 10.01 -15.30 -20.87
C ASP A 67 10.40 -14.33 -22.01
N SER A 68 9.85 -13.12 -22.03
CA SER A 68 10.15 -12.11 -23.04
C SER A 68 9.98 -10.68 -22.53
N ILE A 69 10.56 -9.72 -23.25
CA ILE A 69 10.43 -8.29 -22.95
C ILE A 69 8.98 -7.80 -23.07
N GLU A 70 8.19 -8.39 -23.96
CA GLU A 70 6.76 -8.12 -24.11
C GLU A 70 5.98 -8.50 -22.84
N GLU A 71 6.29 -9.66 -22.25
CA GLU A 71 5.69 -10.08 -20.98
C GLU A 71 6.17 -9.21 -19.81
N THR A 72 7.44 -8.81 -19.78
CA THR A 72 7.93 -7.83 -18.79
C THR A 72 7.17 -6.50 -18.88
N LYS A 73 6.91 -5.98 -20.08
CA LYS A 73 6.10 -4.77 -20.29
C LYS A 73 4.67 -4.95 -19.76
N LYS A 74 4.05 -6.11 -19.98
CA LYS A 74 2.72 -6.42 -19.44
C LYS A 74 2.71 -6.48 -17.91
N THR A 75 3.75 -7.02 -17.29
CA THR A 75 3.93 -7.00 -15.82
C THR A 75 3.94 -5.57 -15.29
N LEU A 76 4.75 -4.69 -15.91
CA LEU A 76 4.82 -3.28 -15.53
C LEU A 76 3.48 -2.54 -15.74
N LEU A 77 2.81 -2.78 -16.88
CA LEU A 77 1.53 -2.15 -17.19
C LEU A 77 0.42 -2.61 -16.24
N THR A 78 0.39 -3.90 -15.89
CA THR A 78 -0.56 -4.43 -14.90
C THR A 78 -0.33 -3.80 -13.53
N ASN A 79 0.92 -3.69 -13.10
CA ASN A 79 1.28 -2.99 -11.86
C ASN A 79 0.84 -1.52 -11.89
N ALA A 80 1.11 -0.79 -12.98
CA ALA A 80 0.71 0.61 -13.13
C ALA A 80 -0.80 0.81 -13.02
N LYS A 81 -1.61 -0.07 -13.64
CA LYS A 81 -3.08 -0.04 -13.54
C LYS A 81 -3.56 -0.24 -12.10
N LEU A 82 -2.97 -1.20 -11.39
CA LEU A 82 -3.33 -1.48 -9.99
C LEU A 82 -2.96 -0.31 -9.07
N VAL A 83 -1.75 0.25 -9.24
CA VAL A 83 -1.28 1.41 -8.44
C VAL A 83 -2.09 2.67 -8.73
N ALA A 84 -2.63 2.84 -9.95
CA ALA A 84 -3.49 3.98 -10.26
C ALA A 84 -4.86 3.91 -9.58
N VAL A 85 -5.37 2.69 -9.30
CA VAL A 85 -6.77 2.48 -8.87
C VAL A 85 -6.86 2.15 -7.38
N ILE A 86 -6.06 1.20 -6.90
CA ILE A 86 -6.21 0.63 -5.55
C ILE A 86 -5.96 1.65 -4.42
N PRO A 87 -4.91 2.49 -4.45
CA PRO A 87 -4.67 3.49 -3.40
C PRO A 87 -5.83 4.49 -3.23
N VAL A 88 -6.54 4.83 -4.30
CA VAL A 88 -7.71 5.72 -4.25
C VAL A 88 -8.77 5.17 -3.30
N PHE A 89 -9.00 3.85 -3.30
CA PHE A 89 -9.94 3.22 -2.37
C PHE A 89 -9.47 3.30 -0.92
N PHE A 90 -8.16 3.15 -0.66
CA PHE A 90 -7.62 3.29 0.70
C PHE A 90 -7.80 4.70 1.26
N PHE A 91 -7.52 5.74 0.45
CA PHE A 91 -7.79 7.13 0.85
C PHE A 91 -9.29 7.39 1.05
N ALA A 92 -10.14 6.89 0.14
CA ALA A 92 -11.58 7.05 0.25
C ALA A 92 -12.16 6.37 1.50
N ILE A 93 -11.65 5.20 1.90
CA ILE A 93 -12.04 4.52 3.14
C ILE A 93 -11.69 5.39 4.36
N GLY A 94 -10.50 5.99 4.39
CA GLY A 94 -10.10 6.92 5.45
C GLY A 94 -11.07 8.11 5.59
N SER A 95 -11.41 8.75 4.48
CA SER A 95 -12.39 9.84 4.45
C SER A 95 -13.79 9.38 4.88
N ALA A 96 -14.23 8.21 4.43
CA ALA A 96 -15.52 7.65 4.82
C ALA A 96 -15.58 7.34 6.33
N LEU A 97 -14.51 6.78 6.91
CA LEU A 97 -14.41 6.52 8.34
C LEU A 97 -14.40 7.81 9.16
N PHE A 98 -13.71 8.85 8.67
CA PHE A 98 -13.73 10.17 9.29
C PHE A 98 -15.15 10.72 9.41
N VAL A 99 -15.93 10.71 8.32
CA VAL A 99 -17.32 11.19 8.33
C VAL A 99 -18.22 10.28 9.19
N TYR A 100 -18.04 8.96 9.10
CA TYR A 100 -18.80 8.00 9.90
C TYR A 100 -18.64 8.23 11.41
N TYR A 101 -17.40 8.35 11.91
CA TYR A 101 -17.17 8.57 13.34
C TYR A 101 -17.45 10.00 13.81
N GLN A 102 -17.55 10.98 12.91
CA GLN A 102 -18.15 12.28 13.24
C GLN A 102 -19.65 12.18 13.49
N GLN A 103 -20.37 11.37 12.71
CA GLN A 103 -21.81 11.14 12.89
C GLN A 103 -22.11 10.23 14.09
N HIS A 104 -21.13 9.44 14.54
CA HIS A 104 -21.26 8.47 15.64
C HIS A 104 -20.11 8.59 16.67
N PRO A 105 -19.94 9.75 17.34
CA PRO A 105 -18.81 9.98 18.23
C PRO A 105 -18.77 9.02 19.43
N GLN A 106 -19.93 8.52 19.88
CA GLN A 106 -20.06 7.58 20.98
C GLN A 106 -19.44 6.19 20.70
N LEU A 107 -19.20 5.85 19.42
CA LEU A 107 -18.62 4.57 19.03
C LEU A 107 -17.09 4.56 19.12
N LEU A 108 -16.46 5.71 19.38
CA LEU A 108 -15.02 5.86 19.44
C LEU A 108 -14.59 6.24 20.86
N PRO A 109 -13.86 5.35 21.58
CA PRO A 109 -13.38 5.66 22.91
C PRO A 109 -12.48 6.90 22.95
N ALA A 110 -12.55 7.69 24.03
CA ALA A 110 -11.67 8.84 24.20
C ALA A 110 -10.19 8.40 24.18
N GLY A 111 -9.36 9.10 23.40
CA GLY A 111 -7.94 8.76 23.24
C GLY A 111 -7.66 7.52 22.39
N PHE A 112 -8.64 6.99 21.65
CA PHE A 112 -8.42 5.86 20.76
C PHE A 112 -7.41 6.18 19.65
N ASN A 113 -6.51 5.23 19.37
CA ASN A 113 -5.48 5.39 18.35
C ASN A 113 -6.09 5.38 16.94
N THR A 114 -5.82 6.40 16.14
CA THR A 114 -6.41 6.55 14.80
C THR A 114 -5.99 5.44 13.82
N GLY A 115 -4.82 4.83 14.02
CA GLY A 115 -4.36 3.67 13.26
C GLY A 115 -5.21 2.41 13.48
N GLY A 116 -5.96 2.33 14.57
CA GLY A 116 -6.87 1.22 14.89
C GLY A 116 -8.30 1.39 14.36
N ILE A 117 -8.64 2.53 13.76
CA ILE A 117 -10.03 2.86 13.40
C ILE A 117 -10.58 1.94 12.31
N LEU A 118 -9.79 1.65 11.28
CA LEU A 118 -10.21 0.75 10.21
C LEU A 118 -10.46 -0.69 10.74
N PRO A 119 -9.52 -1.32 11.48
CA PRO A 119 -9.78 -2.61 12.11
C PRO A 119 -10.99 -2.60 13.05
N LEU A 120 -11.15 -1.56 13.87
CA LEU A 120 -12.30 -1.41 14.76
C LEU A 120 -13.61 -1.46 13.96
N PHE A 121 -13.72 -0.63 12.92
CA PHE A 121 -14.89 -0.59 12.06
C PHE A 121 -15.17 -1.93 11.35
N VAL A 122 -14.13 -2.64 10.90
CA VAL A 122 -14.29 -3.95 10.26
C VAL A 122 -14.88 -4.97 11.25
N VAL A 123 -14.45 -4.97 12.51
CA VAL A 123 -14.89 -5.94 13.50
C VAL A 123 -16.28 -5.60 14.07
N THR A 124 -16.60 -4.31 14.24
CA THR A 124 -17.86 -3.90 14.88
C THR A 124 -18.99 -3.65 13.91
N GLU A 125 -18.69 -3.15 12.70
CA GLU A 125 -19.72 -2.66 11.77
C GLU A 125 -19.98 -3.55 10.56
N MET A 126 -19.06 -4.46 10.20
CA MET A 126 -19.25 -5.35 9.06
C MET A 126 -20.05 -6.60 9.42
N PRO A 127 -20.90 -7.11 8.51
CA PRO A 127 -21.53 -8.41 8.67
C PRO A 127 -20.50 -9.53 8.83
N VAL A 128 -20.91 -10.56 9.58
CA VAL A 128 -20.17 -11.83 9.65
C VAL A 128 -19.92 -12.37 8.23
N GLY A 129 -18.78 -13.02 8.02
CA GLY A 129 -18.31 -13.43 6.69
C GLY A 129 -17.56 -12.32 5.96
N ILE A 130 -18.16 -11.14 5.76
CA ILE A 130 -17.48 -9.99 5.11
C ILE A 130 -16.33 -9.49 5.99
N ALA A 131 -16.56 -9.36 7.30
CA ALA A 131 -15.50 -9.03 8.25
C ALA A 131 -14.32 -10.01 8.14
N GLY A 132 -14.62 -11.31 8.09
CA GLY A 132 -13.62 -12.37 7.92
C GLY A 132 -12.87 -12.27 6.59
N LEU A 133 -13.56 -11.95 5.49
CA LEU A 133 -12.94 -11.76 4.19
C LEU A 133 -11.98 -10.56 4.17
N ILE A 134 -12.37 -9.44 4.80
CA ILE A 134 -11.51 -8.25 4.90
C ILE A 134 -10.28 -8.55 5.75
N ILE A 135 -10.45 -9.22 6.89
CA ILE A 135 -9.32 -9.66 7.73
C ILE A 135 -8.39 -10.57 6.92
N ALA A 136 -8.93 -11.55 6.19
CA ALA A 136 -8.14 -12.41 5.31
C ALA A 136 -7.39 -11.62 4.23
N ALA A 137 -7.99 -10.59 3.63
CA ALA A 137 -7.34 -9.73 2.66
C ALA A 137 -6.17 -8.92 3.27
N ILE A 138 -6.31 -8.44 4.51
CA ILE A 138 -5.23 -7.78 5.26
C ILE A 138 -4.05 -8.75 5.48
N PHE A 139 -4.35 -9.98 5.92
CA PHE A 139 -3.32 -11.02 6.07
C PHE A 139 -2.66 -11.35 4.73
N ALA A 140 -3.44 -11.49 3.65
CA ALA A 140 -2.90 -11.75 2.31
C ALA A 140 -1.98 -10.63 1.84
N ALA A 141 -2.33 -9.35 2.07
CA ALA A 141 -1.49 -8.21 1.73
C ALA A 141 -0.16 -8.24 2.52
N ALA A 142 -0.22 -8.49 3.84
CA ALA A 142 0.98 -8.59 4.67
C ALA A 142 1.88 -9.77 4.26
N GLN A 143 1.29 -10.95 4.05
CA GLN A 143 2.01 -12.16 3.66
C GLN A 143 2.64 -12.06 2.26
N SER A 144 1.97 -11.39 1.31
CA SER A 144 2.52 -11.14 -0.03
C SER A 144 3.85 -10.37 0.03
N SER A 145 3.89 -9.29 0.82
CA SER A 145 5.11 -8.51 1.03
C SER A 145 6.19 -9.31 1.76
N ILE A 146 5.84 -9.99 2.86
CA ILE A 146 6.80 -10.81 3.63
C ILE A 146 7.43 -11.89 2.75
N SER A 147 6.61 -12.63 2.00
CA SER A 147 7.10 -13.69 1.13
C SER A 147 8.04 -13.15 0.04
N SER A 148 7.69 -12.01 -0.56
CA SER A 148 8.53 -11.37 -1.59
C SER A 148 9.88 -10.93 -0.99
N SER A 149 9.87 -10.27 0.18
CA SER A 149 11.09 -9.84 0.86
C SER A 149 11.99 -11.01 1.27
N LEU A 150 11.43 -12.08 1.85
CA LEU A 150 12.19 -13.27 2.24
C LEU A 150 12.86 -13.94 1.04
N ASN A 151 12.13 -14.09 -0.06
CA ASN A 151 12.67 -14.66 -1.29
C ASN A 151 13.82 -13.83 -1.86
N SER A 152 13.69 -12.50 -1.83
CA SER A 152 14.74 -11.61 -2.35
C SER A 152 15.97 -11.56 -1.45
N ILE A 153 15.80 -11.59 -0.12
CA ILE A 153 16.93 -11.74 0.83
C ILE A 153 17.67 -13.04 0.55
N SER A 154 16.95 -14.16 0.39
CA SER A 154 17.57 -15.44 0.08
C SER A 154 18.29 -15.43 -1.27
N SER A 155 17.73 -14.75 -2.26
CA SER A 155 18.32 -14.63 -3.60
C SER A 155 19.63 -13.84 -3.56
N CYS A 156 19.63 -12.65 -2.95
CA CYS A 156 20.83 -11.83 -2.74
C CYS A 156 21.89 -12.55 -1.90
N PHE A 157 21.49 -13.20 -0.80
CA PHE A 157 22.43 -13.97 0.01
C PHE A 157 23.09 -15.09 -0.82
N ASN A 158 22.31 -15.80 -1.62
CA ASN A 158 22.84 -16.89 -2.43
C ASN A 158 23.80 -16.38 -3.54
N SER A 159 23.44 -15.35 -4.29
CA SER A 159 24.28 -14.84 -5.38
C SER A 159 25.48 -14.04 -4.87
N ASP A 160 25.24 -13.11 -3.96
CA ASP A 160 26.17 -12.02 -3.64
C ASP A 160 27.08 -12.36 -2.45
N ILE A 161 26.65 -13.29 -1.59
CA ILE A 161 27.43 -13.76 -0.43
C ILE A 161 27.92 -15.16 -0.69
N TYR A 162 27.02 -16.16 -0.75
CA TYR A 162 27.40 -17.57 -0.80
C TYR A 162 28.20 -17.92 -2.07
N GLN A 163 27.65 -17.64 -3.26
CA GLN A 163 28.34 -17.97 -4.51
C GLN A 163 29.54 -17.07 -4.79
N ARG A 164 29.46 -15.78 -4.46
CA ARG A 164 30.50 -14.80 -4.77
C ARG A 164 31.74 -14.92 -3.88
N LEU A 165 31.56 -15.33 -2.62
CA LEU A 165 32.65 -15.44 -1.63
C LEU A 165 33.14 -16.90 -1.45
N SER A 166 32.40 -17.90 -1.91
CA SER A 166 32.86 -19.28 -1.86
C SER A 166 33.92 -19.56 -2.94
N HIS A 167 35.08 -20.06 -2.53
CA HIS A 167 36.19 -20.44 -3.42
C HIS A 167 35.94 -21.71 -4.26
N LYS A 168 34.78 -22.36 -4.17
CA LYS A 168 34.47 -23.55 -4.96
C LYS A 168 34.07 -23.18 -6.39
N LYS A 169 34.93 -23.55 -7.36
CA LYS A 169 34.65 -23.52 -8.81
C LYS A 169 33.30 -24.22 -9.11
N LYS A 170 32.41 -23.53 -9.83
CA LYS A 170 31.05 -23.98 -10.15
C LYS A 170 31.04 -25.35 -10.87
N ASN A 171 30.40 -26.36 -10.29
CA ASN A 171 29.71 -27.39 -11.07
C ASN A 171 28.34 -26.81 -11.45
N ALA A 172 28.27 -26.17 -12.61
CA ALA A 172 27.02 -25.64 -13.13
C ALA A 172 26.02 -26.81 -13.34
N ARG A 173 24.94 -26.86 -12.55
CA ARG A 173 23.74 -27.59 -12.96
C ARG A 173 23.13 -26.83 -14.14
N LYS A 174 23.00 -27.50 -15.28
CA LYS A 174 22.37 -26.97 -16.49
C LYS A 174 20.95 -26.48 -16.17
N PRO A 175 20.52 -25.32 -16.69
CA PRO A 175 19.12 -24.95 -16.67
C PRO A 175 18.35 -25.89 -17.62
N TYR A 176 17.22 -26.40 -17.14
CA TYR A 176 16.19 -27.05 -17.97
C TYR A 176 15.42 -25.99 -18.74
#